data_AF-A0A378FQ81-F1
#
_entry.id   AF-A0A378FQ81-F1
#
_cell.length_a   1.000
_cell.length_b   1.000
_cell.length_c   1.000
_cell.angle_alpha   90.00
_cell.angle_beta   90.00
_cell.angle_gamma   90.00
#
_symmetry.space_group_name_H-M   'P 1'
#
loop_
_entity.id
_entity.type
_entity.pdbx_description
1 polymer ?
#
loop_
_entity_poly.entity_id
_entity_poly.type
_entity_poly.pdbx_seq_one_letter_code
_entity_poly.pdbx_strand_id
1 'polypeptide(L)'
;MSGPLGGRPTLPILGNLLLQVADGALSLTGTDLEMEMVARVALVQPHEAGATTVPARKFFDICRGLPEGAEIAVQLEGDRMLVRSGRSRFSLSTLPAADFPIWMTGRVKWSLPCRRRP
;
A
#
# COMPACT_ATOMS: atom_id res chain seq x y z
N MET A 1 -25.41 -34.22 -5.33
CA MET A 1 -25.61 -32.78 -5.07
C MET A 1 -24.41 -32.29 -4.31
N SER A 2 -23.49 -31.58 -4.95
CA SER A 2 -22.28 -31.03 -4.32
C SER A 2 -22.54 -29.56 -4.03
N GLY A 3 -22.58 -29.17 -2.75
CA GLY A 3 -22.81 -27.78 -2.35
C GLY A 3 -21.68 -26.88 -2.88
N PRO A 4 -21.97 -25.66 -3.35
CA PRO A 4 -20.92 -24.73 -3.76
C PRO A 4 -20.08 -24.42 -2.52
N LEU A 5 -18.79 -24.77 -2.58
CA LEU A 5 -17.80 -24.34 -1.61
C LEU A 5 -17.86 -22.82 -1.54
N GLY A 6 -18.20 -22.31 -0.35
CA GLY A 6 -18.15 -20.90 -0.02
C GLY A 6 -16.72 -20.39 -0.04
N GLY A 7 -16.16 -20.17 -1.23
CA GLY A 7 -15.03 -19.29 -1.40
C GLY A 7 -15.59 -17.88 -1.44
N ARG A 8 -15.31 -17.04 -0.43
CA ARG A 8 -15.41 -15.60 -0.64
C ARG A 8 -14.54 -15.30 -1.86
N PRO A 9 -15.06 -14.70 -2.95
CA PRO A 9 -14.19 -14.26 -4.03
C PRO A 9 -13.13 -13.37 -3.38
N THR A 10 -11.86 -13.77 -3.48
CA THR A 10 -10.76 -12.94 -2.98
C THR A 10 -10.77 -11.69 -3.84
N LEU A 11 -11.16 -10.56 -3.25
CA LEU A 11 -11.15 -9.27 -3.92
C LEU A 11 -9.71 -9.02 -4.39
N PRO A 12 -9.42 -9.00 -5.71
CA PRO A 12 -8.04 -8.98 -6.19
C PRO A 12 -7.22 -7.80 -5.64
N ILE A 13 -7.89 -6.68 -5.36
CA ILE A 13 -7.29 -5.47 -4.80
C ILE A 13 -6.73 -5.65 -3.37
N LEU A 14 -7.21 -6.65 -2.60
CA LEU A 14 -6.64 -6.95 -1.27
C LEU A 14 -5.25 -7.58 -1.36
N GLY A 15 -4.88 -8.12 -2.53
CA GLY A 15 -3.50 -8.54 -2.83
C GLY A 15 -2.57 -7.37 -3.19
N ASN A 16 -3.10 -6.14 -3.29
CA ASN A 16 -2.35 -4.95 -3.62
C ASN A 16 -1.98 -4.14 -2.36
N LEU A 17 -0.92 -3.34 -2.49
CA LEU A 17 -0.68 -2.19 -1.62
C LEU A 17 -1.27 -0.95 -2.28
N LEU A 18 -1.93 -0.11 -1.49
CA LEU A 18 -2.20 1.27 -1.85
C LEU A 18 -0.93 2.09 -1.63
N LEU A 19 -0.47 2.77 -2.68
CA LEU A 19 0.65 3.70 -2.66
C LEU A 19 0.11 5.12 -2.78
N GLN A 20 0.48 6.00 -1.86
CA GLN A 20 0.06 7.40 -1.86
C GLN A 20 1.25 8.32 -1.61
N VAL A 21 1.49 9.24 -2.53
CA VAL A 21 2.46 10.32 -2.37
C VAL A 21 1.71 11.60 -2.04
N ALA A 22 1.93 12.12 -0.84
CA ALA A 22 1.38 13.38 -0.36
C ALA A 22 2.27 13.95 0.73
N ASP A 23 2.30 15.28 0.87
CA ASP A 23 2.96 15.99 1.97
C ASP A 23 4.43 15.56 2.22
N GLY A 24 5.20 15.34 1.15
CA GLY A 24 6.60 14.92 1.27
C GLY A 24 6.80 13.48 1.74
N ALA A 25 5.77 12.63 1.69
CA ALA A 25 5.85 11.25 2.13
C ALA A 25 5.17 10.28 1.17
N LEU A 26 5.74 9.07 1.06
CA LEU A 26 5.10 7.90 0.48
C LEU A 26 4.47 7.09 1.60
N SER A 27 3.15 6.89 1.53
CA SER A 27 2.42 5.94 2.37
C SER A 27 2.15 4.66 1.59
N LEU A 28 2.43 3.51 2.22
CA LEU A 28 2.12 2.18 1.72
C LEU A 28 1.11 1.54 2.66
N THR A 29 -0.08 1.24 2.16
CA THR A 29 -1.18 0.68 2.95
C THR A 29 -1.56 -0.69 2.42
N GLY A 30 -1.60 -1.69 3.30
CA GLY A 30 -2.13 -3.02 3.03
C GLY A 30 -3.27 -3.35 3.99
N THR A 31 -4.26 -4.11 3.54
CA THR A 31 -5.41 -4.51 4.37
C THR A 31 -6.01 -5.84 3.92
N ASP A 32 -6.61 -6.55 4.87
CA ASP A 32 -7.40 -7.76 4.66
C ASP A 32 -8.90 -7.56 4.97
N LEU A 33 -9.35 -6.29 5.09
CA LEU A 33 -10.69 -5.86 5.54
C LEU A 33 -11.01 -6.09 7.02
N GLU A 34 -10.09 -6.62 7.82
CA GLU A 34 -10.23 -6.69 9.28
C GLU A 34 -9.21 -5.76 9.95
N MET A 35 -8.02 -5.66 9.37
CA MET A 35 -6.94 -4.80 9.81
C MET A 35 -6.32 -4.04 8.63
N GLU A 36 -5.75 -2.87 8.94
CA GLU A 36 -4.91 -2.13 8.00
C GLU A 36 -3.52 -1.89 8.60
N MET A 37 -2.50 -1.97 7.75
CA MET A 37 -1.13 -1.59 8.10
C MET A 37 -0.69 -0.47 7.19
N VAL A 38 -0.19 0.61 7.78
CA VAL A 38 0.32 1.78 7.04
C VAL A 38 1.79 1.97 7.40
N ALA A 39 2.66 1.90 6.38
CA ALA A 39 4.05 2.32 6.48
C ALA A 39 4.21 3.69 5.82
N ARG A 40 5.02 4.57 6.41
CA ARG A 40 5.29 5.89 5.87
C ARG A 40 6.79 6.09 5.69
N VAL A 41 7.18 6.56 4.51
CA VAL A 41 8.56 6.87 4.15
C VAL A 41 8.64 8.34 3.76
N ALA A 42 9.56 9.08 4.38
CA ALA A 42 9.83 10.45 3.99
C ALA A 42 10.52 10.49 2.62
N LEU A 43 10.03 11.32 1.71
CA LEU A 43 10.59 11.51 0.38
C LEU A 43 11.53 12.71 0.39
N VAL A 44 12.82 12.43 0.29
CA VAL A 44 13.88 13.46 0.24
C VAL A 44 14.21 13.88 -1.20
N GLN A 45 13.83 13.06 -2.17
CA GLN A 45 14.01 13.33 -3.61
C GLN A 45 12.76 14.01 -4.20
N PRO A 46 12.87 14.68 -5.37
CA PRO A 46 11.73 15.22 -6.09
C PRO A 46 10.64 14.15 -6.31
N HIS A 47 9.38 14.54 -6.12
CA HIS A 47 8.24 13.65 -6.19
C HIS A 47 7.00 14.40 -6.66
N GLU A 48 6.05 13.66 -7.21
CA GLU A 48 4.74 14.18 -7.62
C GLU A 48 3.65 13.51 -6.79
N ALA A 49 2.66 14.31 -6.36
CA ALA A 49 1.54 13.80 -5.61
C ALA A 49 0.67 12.87 -6.47
N GLY A 50 0.16 11.80 -5.87
CA GLY A 50 -0.63 10.82 -6.60
C GLY A 50 -0.91 9.56 -5.79
N ALA A 51 -1.78 8.70 -6.32
CA ALA A 51 -2.14 7.45 -5.68
C ALA A 51 -2.44 6.36 -6.70
N THR A 52 -2.06 5.12 -6.38
CA THR A 52 -2.40 3.93 -7.16
C THR A 52 -2.31 2.68 -6.27
N THR A 53 -2.71 1.52 -6.79
CA THR A 53 -2.49 0.24 -6.10
C THR A 53 -1.63 -0.69 -6.93
N VAL A 54 -0.77 -1.50 -6.28
CA VAL A 54 0.11 -2.47 -6.97
C VAL A 54 0.18 -3.81 -6.25
N PRO A 55 0.37 -4.94 -6.97
CA PRO A 55 0.50 -6.25 -6.35
C PRO A 55 1.62 -6.29 -5.31
N ALA A 56 1.25 -6.45 -4.04
CA ALA A 56 2.13 -6.28 -2.90
C ALA A 56 3.37 -7.19 -3.00
N ARG A 57 3.12 -8.48 -3.27
CA ARG A 57 4.17 -9.49 -3.33
C ARG A 57 5.14 -9.24 -4.47
N LYS A 58 4.64 -8.91 -5.67
CA LYS A 58 5.48 -8.64 -6.84
C LYS A 58 6.34 -7.40 -6.62
N PHE A 59 5.75 -6.32 -6.11
CA PHE A 59 6.49 -5.09 -5.82
C PHE A 59 7.59 -5.32 -4.78
N PHE A 60 7.27 -6.02 -3.68
CA PHE A 60 8.25 -6.40 -2.68
C PHE A 60 9.38 -7.27 -3.24
N ASP A 61 9.06 -8.31 -4.00
CA ASP A 61 10.05 -9.20 -4.59
C ASP A 61 10.96 -8.46 -5.59
N ILE A 62 10.43 -7.48 -6.34
CA ILE A 62 11.23 -6.59 -7.18
C ILE A 62 12.22 -5.79 -6.32
N CYS A 63 11.73 -5.06 -5.30
CA CYS A 63 12.58 -4.24 -4.44
C CYS A 63 13.67 -5.07 -3.74
N ARG A 64 13.31 -6.25 -3.23
CA ARG A 64 14.25 -7.17 -2.56
C ARG A 64 15.28 -7.77 -3.51
N GLY A 65 14.95 -7.91 -4.79
CA GLY A 65 15.86 -8.45 -5.81
C GLY A 65 16.89 -7.46 -6.34
N LEU A 66 16.78 -6.18 -5.97
CA LEU A 66 17.74 -5.15 -6.37
C LEU A 66 18.99 -5.17 -5.47
N PRO A 67 20.15 -4.73 -5.99
CA PRO A 67 21.36 -4.57 -5.18
C PRO A 67 21.14 -3.63 -3.98
N GLU A 68 21.94 -3.83 -2.93
CA GLU A 68 21.96 -2.91 -1.79
C GLU A 68 22.30 -1.48 -2.24
N GLY A 69 21.60 -0.49 -1.70
CA GLY A 69 21.77 0.92 -2.06
C GLY A 69 21.20 1.32 -3.43
N ALA A 70 20.49 0.43 -4.13
CA ALA A 70 19.87 0.76 -5.40
C ALA A 70 18.78 1.84 -5.27
N GLU A 71 18.82 2.83 -6.16
CA GLU A 71 17.77 3.84 -6.29
C GLU A 71 16.61 3.30 -7.14
N ILE A 72 15.39 3.43 -6.61
CA ILE A 72 14.18 2.95 -7.25
C ILE A 72 13.34 4.14 -7.71
N ALA A 73 13.26 4.34 -9.02
CA ALA A 73 12.36 5.30 -9.63
C ALA A 73 11.03 4.63 -10.01
N VAL A 74 9.93 5.26 -9.63
CA VAL A 74 8.57 4.76 -9.88
C VAL A 74 7.76 5.84 -10.58
N GLN A 75 7.03 5.47 -11.63
CA GLN A 75 6.11 6.35 -12.35
C GLN A 75 4.86 5.59 -12.77
N LEU A 76 3.72 6.29 -12.81
CA LEU A 76 2.47 5.74 -13.31
C LEU A 76 2.32 6.11 -14.79
N GLU A 77 2.05 5.12 -15.64
CA GLU A 77 1.74 5.28 -17.06
C GLU A 77 0.41 4.58 -17.35
N GLY A 78 -0.68 5.35 -17.37
CA GLY A 78 -2.03 4.81 -17.56
C GLY A 78 -2.42 3.87 -16.42
N ASP A 79 -2.67 2.60 -16.75
CA ASP A 79 -3.05 1.54 -15.81
C ASP A 79 -1.84 0.74 -15.28
N ARG A 80 -0.61 1.18 -15.55
CA ARG A 80 0.62 0.47 -15.18
C ARG A 80 1.57 1.32 -14.38
N MET A 81 2.19 0.71 -13.38
CA MET A 81 3.29 1.29 -12.64
C MET A 81 4.61 0.78 -13.21
N LEU A 82 5.44 1.69 -13.70
CA LEU A 82 6.80 1.39 -14.10
C LEU A 82 7.75 1.56 -12.94
N VAL A 83 8.58 0.54 -12.72
CA VAL A 83 9.65 0.53 -11.71
C VAL A 83 10.98 0.42 -12.43
N ARG A 84 11.91 1.34 -12.15
CA ARG A 84 13.22 1.42 -12.78
C ARG A 84 14.31 1.51 -11.71
N SER A 85 15.39 0.77 -11.91
CA SER A 85 16.61 0.85 -11.10
C SER A 85 17.80 0.43 -11.93
N GLY A 86 18.71 1.36 -12.21
CA GLY A 86 19.82 1.14 -13.14
C GLY A 86 19.32 0.67 -14.52
N ARG A 87 19.70 -0.55 -14.93
CA ARG A 87 19.26 -1.18 -16.19
C ARG A 87 17.98 -2.02 -16.05
N SER A 88 17.50 -2.26 -14.84
CA SER A 88 16.31 -3.06 -14.58
C SER A 88 15.05 -2.24 -14.79
N ARG A 89 14.08 -2.80 -15.51
CA ARG A 89 12.76 -2.19 -15.75
C ARG A 89 11.67 -3.22 -15.55
N PHE A 90 10.67 -2.87 -14.75
CA PHE A 90 9.49 -3.69 -14.49
C PHE A 90 8.24 -2.88 -14.77
N SER A 91 7.18 -3.56 -15.17
CA SER A 91 5.85 -2.97 -15.38
C SER A 91 4.84 -3.79 -14.60
N LEU A 92 4.15 -3.16 -13.65
CA LEU A 92 3.13 -3.78 -12.83
C LEU A 92 1.76 -3.24 -13.22
N SER A 93 0.78 -4.13 -13.41
CA SER A 93 -0.62 -3.76 -13.54
C SER A 93 -1.12 -3.14 -12.23
N THR A 94 -1.83 -2.02 -12.34
CA THR A 94 -2.41 -1.33 -11.18
C THR A 94 -3.92 -1.52 -11.12
N LEU A 95 -4.51 -1.21 -9.97
CA LEU A 95 -5.94 -0.92 -9.86
C LEU A 95 -6.11 0.49 -9.31
N PRO A 96 -7.21 1.20 -9.64
CA PRO A 96 -7.47 2.55 -9.16
C PRO A 96 -7.40 2.65 -7.63
N ALA A 97 -6.75 3.70 -7.12
CA ALA A 97 -6.69 3.94 -5.67
C ALA A 97 -8.07 4.15 -5.03
N ALA A 98 -9.03 4.68 -5.79
CA ALA A 98 -10.41 4.90 -5.33
C ALA A 98 -11.17 3.60 -5.03
N ASP A 99 -10.75 2.48 -5.64
CA ASP A 99 -11.35 1.17 -5.43
C ASP A 99 -10.78 0.48 -4.18
N PHE A 100 -9.68 1.01 -3.62
CA PHE A 100 -9.05 0.43 -2.43
C PHE A 100 -9.94 0.66 -1.20
N PRO A 101 -10.20 -0.37 -0.38
CA PRO A 101 -11.06 -0.23 0.78
C PRO A 101 -10.42 0.69 1.81
N ILE A 102 -11.14 1.75 2.18
CA ILE A 102 -10.69 2.74 3.17
C ILE A 102 -11.36 2.42 4.50
N TRP A 103 -10.56 2.25 5.56
CA TRP A 103 -11.08 2.09 6.90
C TRP A 103 -11.36 3.47 7.53
N MET A 104 -12.63 3.85 7.67
CA MET A 104 -13.01 5.06 8.39
C MET A 104 -13.05 4.78 9.90
N THR A 105 -11.91 4.85 10.60
CA THR A 105 -11.93 4.80 12.07
C THR A 105 -12.32 6.17 12.64
N GLY A 106 -13.46 6.23 13.34
CA GLY A 106 -13.78 7.36 14.21
C GLY A 106 -12.78 7.44 15.36
N ARG A 107 -12.02 8.53 15.45
CA ARG A 107 -10.99 8.70 16.49
C ARG A 107 -11.66 9.11 17.80
N VAL A 108 -11.80 8.19 18.75
CA VAL A 108 -12.31 8.52 20.09
C VAL A 108 -11.18 8.49 21.11
N LYS A 109 -10.90 9.65 21.72
CA LYS A 109 -9.85 9.83 22.72
C LYS A 109 -10.51 10.14 24.05
N TRP A 110 -10.21 9.33 25.07
CA TRP A 110 -10.64 9.58 26.45
C TRP A 110 -9.46 9.49 27.40
N SER A 111 -9.56 10.19 28.52
CA SER A 111 -8.62 10.10 29.64
C SER A 111 -9.43 10.04 30.93
N LEU A 112 -9.09 9.12 31.83
CA LEU A 112 -9.71 9.01 33.15
C LEU A 112 -8.64 9.26 34.24
N PRO A 113 -8.98 9.96 35.33
CA PRO A 113 -8.06 10.15 36.44
C PRO A 113 -7.80 8.82 37.18
N CYS A 114 -6.53 8.48 37.40
CA CYS A 114 -6.14 7.37 38.26
C CYS A 114 -6.39 7.75 39.72
N ARG A 115 -7.54 7.35 40.29
CA ARG A 115 -7.79 7.50 41.72
C ARG A 115 -6.98 6.45 42.48
N ARG A 116 -5.86 6.83 43.09
CA ARG A 116 -5.30 6.07 44.22
C ARG A 116 -6.28 6.25 45.38
N ARG A 117 -6.97 5.18 45.79
CA ARG A 117 -7.67 5.18 47.07
C ARG A 117 -6.61 5.31 48.19
N PRO A 118 -6.91 6.05 49.27
CA PRO A 118 -6.05 6.10 50.45
C PRO A 118 -5.94 4.73 51.12
#